data_AF-A0A2E7EPS3-F1
#
_entry.id   AF-A0A2E7EPS3-F1
#
_cell.length_a   1.000
_cell.length_b   1.000
_cell.length_c   1.000
_cell.angle_alpha   90.00
_cell.angle_beta   90.00
_cell.angle_gamma   90.00
#
_symmetry.space_group_name_H-M   'P 1'
#
loop_
_entity.id
_entity.type
_entity.pdbx_description
1 polymer ?
#
loop_
_entity_poly.entity_id
_entity_poly.type
_entity_poly.pdbx_seq_one_letter_code
_entity_poly.pdbx_strand_id
1 'polypeptide(L)'
;MSEDRSHAPTQRRRRQALEQGRAPRSAELSAAVVYLGAIAAIVLFSPRLFDHLLALLERQLTTPVASSSLPDQVSELQTTGLQSLVSALPIFAMLGVVAVMVQLTQMGFLWLPHKASPDFARLNPASRIQRLFSPTHWASLLLQSLKVAALVTASFFVMKQLLPQLLQLSATAPEFLLSKVAGLLLQFATALGAVLLVFGVIDYALQKLKFERDLQMSPEELREEIRAIQNDVSLARRRRLQTGYPAAETDQAGEGAN
;
A
#
# COMPACT_ATOMS: atom_id res chain seq x y z
N MET A 1 2.21 5.72 36.14
CA MET A 1 3.52 5.02 36.09
C MET A 1 4.15 5.14 34.69
N SER A 2 4.23 6.35 34.14
CA SER A 2 4.68 6.61 32.75
C SER A 2 5.75 7.71 32.66
N GLU A 3 6.23 8.22 33.79
CA GLU A 3 7.26 9.29 33.83
C GLU A 3 8.70 8.77 33.66
N ASP A 4 8.93 7.46 33.67
CA ASP A 4 10.29 6.91 33.62
C ASP A 4 10.83 6.61 32.22
N ARG A 5 10.01 6.65 31.15
CA ARG A 5 10.44 6.31 29.79
C ARG A 5 10.60 7.56 28.93
N SER A 6 11.80 8.13 28.90
CA SER A 6 12.11 9.38 28.18
C SER A 6 13.19 9.21 27.10
N HIS A 7 13.95 8.11 27.11
CA HIS A 7 15.05 7.91 26.17
C HIS A 7 14.56 7.31 24.84
N ALA A 8 15.14 7.80 23.74
CA ALA A 8 14.87 7.28 22.40
C ALA A 8 15.33 5.82 22.27
N PRO A 9 14.58 4.95 21.57
CA PRO A 9 14.96 3.55 21.40
C PRO A 9 16.23 3.40 20.57
N THR A 10 17.07 2.44 20.97
CA THR A 10 18.25 2.03 20.18
C THR A 10 17.84 1.35 18.87
N GLN A 11 18.77 1.27 17.91
CA GLN A 11 18.54 0.53 16.67
C GLN A 11 18.22 -0.95 16.91
N ARG A 12 18.79 -1.56 17.96
CA ARG A 12 18.53 -2.97 18.31
C ARG A 12 17.09 -3.17 18.75
N ARG A 13 16.53 -2.31 19.61
CA ARG A 13 15.12 -2.38 20.01
C ARG A 13 14.15 -2.17 18.85
N ARG A 14 14.46 -1.24 17.92
CA ARG A 14 13.68 -1.07 16.69
C ARG A 14 13.68 -2.35 15.84
N ARG A 15 14.84 -2.98 15.65
CA ARG A 15 14.95 -4.25 14.91
C ARG A 15 14.19 -5.39 15.60
N GLN A 16 14.32 -5.54 16.91
CA GLN A 16 13.55 -6.54 17.66
C GLN A 16 12.04 -6.32 17.55
N ALA A 17 11.57 -5.05 17.56
CA ALA A 17 10.16 -4.76 17.35
C ALA A 17 9.68 -5.22 15.96
N LEU A 18 10.50 -4.99 14.92
CA LEU A 18 10.24 -5.47 13.56
C LEU A 18 10.28 -7.01 13.49
N GLU A 19 11.26 -7.68 14.10
CA GLU A 19 11.33 -9.15 14.17
C GLU A 19 10.13 -9.76 14.92
N GLN A 20 9.55 -9.01 15.86
CA GLN A 20 8.29 -9.34 16.52
C GLN A 20 7.06 -8.93 15.72
N GLY A 21 7.22 -8.47 14.47
CA GLY A 21 6.12 -8.12 13.57
C GLY A 21 5.37 -6.86 13.96
N ARG A 22 6.00 -5.97 14.74
CA ARG A 22 5.48 -4.64 15.07
C ARG A 22 6.17 -3.63 14.17
N ALA A 23 5.40 -2.96 13.33
CA ALA A 23 5.86 -1.89 12.45
C ALA A 23 4.78 -0.80 12.40
N PRO A 24 5.15 0.48 12.18
CA PRO A 24 4.18 1.52 11.91
C PRO A 24 3.44 1.19 10.59
N ARG A 25 2.12 1.14 10.62
CA ARG A 25 1.30 0.75 9.47
C ARG A 25 0.05 1.61 9.34
N SER A 26 0.05 2.46 8.32
CA SER A 26 -1.07 3.34 8.00
C SER A 26 -1.94 2.69 6.92
N ALA A 27 -3.15 2.30 7.33
CA ALA A 27 -4.18 1.87 6.39
C ALA A 27 -4.55 3.00 5.42
N GLU A 28 -4.45 4.25 5.86
CA GLU A 28 -4.82 5.42 5.07
C GLU A 28 -3.81 5.72 3.97
N LEU A 29 -2.51 5.64 4.27
CA LEU A 29 -1.48 5.73 3.26
C LEU A 29 -1.60 4.60 2.24
N SER A 30 -1.84 3.37 2.71
CA SER A 30 -2.03 2.22 1.83
C SER A 30 -3.21 2.41 0.88
N ALA A 31 -4.36 2.85 1.40
CA ALA A 31 -5.54 3.12 0.61
C ALA A 31 -5.30 4.22 -0.44
N ALA A 32 -4.64 5.33 -0.04
CA ALA A 32 -4.34 6.43 -0.95
C ALA A 32 -3.39 6.03 -2.10
N VAL A 33 -2.33 5.27 -1.78
CA VAL A 33 -1.37 4.81 -2.79
C VAL A 33 -1.99 3.80 -3.74
N VAL A 34 -2.79 2.85 -3.23
CA VAL A 34 -3.51 1.89 -4.08
C VAL A 34 -4.55 2.61 -4.95
N TYR A 35 -5.25 3.61 -4.43
CA TYR A 35 -6.19 4.43 -5.19
C TYR A 35 -5.50 5.19 -6.33
N LEU A 36 -4.39 5.86 -6.05
CA LEU A 36 -3.59 6.53 -7.10
C LEU A 36 -2.98 5.53 -8.08
N GLY A 37 -2.56 4.36 -7.61
CA GLY A 37 -2.12 3.25 -8.45
C GLY A 37 -3.22 2.75 -9.39
N ALA A 38 -4.48 2.73 -8.93
CA ALA A 38 -5.64 2.39 -9.77
C ALA A 38 -5.85 3.41 -10.87
N ILE A 39 -5.77 4.70 -10.56
CA ILE A 39 -5.86 5.77 -11.56
C ILE A 39 -4.73 5.63 -12.58
N ALA A 40 -3.49 5.42 -12.13
CA ALA A 40 -2.34 5.23 -13.03
C ALA A 40 -2.52 3.99 -13.92
N ALA A 41 -3.02 2.88 -13.37
CA ALA A 41 -3.32 1.67 -14.13
C ALA A 41 -4.41 1.92 -15.18
N ILE A 42 -5.48 2.62 -14.82
CA ILE A 42 -6.54 2.99 -15.77
C ILE A 42 -5.96 3.86 -16.89
N VAL A 43 -5.18 4.89 -16.58
CA VAL A 43 -4.56 5.76 -17.61
C VAL A 43 -3.66 4.95 -18.54
N LEU A 44 -2.85 4.03 -18.01
CA LEU A 44 -1.88 3.27 -18.79
C LEU A 44 -2.53 2.18 -19.66
N PHE A 45 -3.55 1.50 -19.14
CA PHE A 45 -4.16 0.32 -19.78
C PHE A 45 -5.52 0.59 -20.44
N SER A 46 -6.15 1.74 -20.17
CA SER A 46 -7.46 2.07 -20.74
C SER A 46 -7.50 2.11 -22.27
N PRO A 47 -6.48 2.56 -23.03
CA PRO A 47 -6.57 2.54 -24.49
C PRO A 47 -6.76 1.12 -25.03
N ARG A 48 -5.94 0.17 -24.55
CA ARG A 48 -6.03 -1.24 -24.94
C ARG A 48 -7.34 -1.89 -24.51
N LEU A 49 -7.79 -1.59 -23.29
CA LEU A 49 -9.06 -2.10 -22.80
C LEU A 49 -10.23 -1.55 -23.61
N PHE A 50 -10.16 -0.27 -23.97
CA PHE A 50 -11.19 0.39 -24.76
C PHE A 50 -11.25 -0.14 -26.19
N ASP A 51 -10.10 -0.32 -26.86
CA ASP A 51 -10.03 -0.93 -28.20
C ASP A 51 -10.60 -2.35 -28.18
N HIS A 52 -10.27 -3.15 -27.15
CA HIS A 52 -10.83 -4.49 -26.97
C HIS A 52 -12.35 -4.47 -26.79
N LEU A 53 -12.87 -3.59 -25.93
CA LEU A 53 -14.31 -3.46 -25.70
C LEU A 53 -15.06 -2.98 -26.94
N LEU A 54 -14.49 -2.05 -27.72
CA LEU A 54 -15.06 -1.60 -28.99
C LEU A 54 -15.09 -2.74 -30.02
N ALA A 55 -13.98 -3.46 -30.20
CA ALA A 55 -13.93 -4.60 -31.12
C ALA A 55 -14.95 -5.68 -30.74
N LEU A 56 -15.14 -5.94 -29.44
CA LEU A 56 -16.17 -6.85 -28.96
C LEU A 56 -17.58 -6.33 -29.26
N LEU A 57 -17.85 -5.05 -29.03
CA LEU A 57 -19.15 -4.44 -29.31
C LEU A 57 -19.47 -4.49 -30.80
N GLU A 58 -18.52 -4.09 -31.66
CA GLU A 58 -18.66 -4.14 -33.11
C GLU A 58 -18.94 -5.56 -33.59
N ARG A 59 -18.20 -6.55 -33.09
CA ARG A 59 -18.43 -7.96 -33.42
C ARG A 59 -19.84 -8.40 -33.01
N GLN A 60 -20.29 -8.08 -31.81
CA GLN A 60 -21.63 -8.49 -31.33
C GLN A 60 -22.77 -7.79 -32.09
N LEU A 61 -22.57 -6.55 -32.55
CA LEU A 61 -23.58 -5.81 -33.31
C LEU A 61 -23.64 -6.22 -34.79
N THR A 62 -22.52 -6.70 -35.36
CA THR A 62 -22.42 -7.07 -36.78
C THR A 62 -22.70 -8.54 -37.05
N THR A 63 -22.61 -9.42 -36.03
CA THR A 63 -22.84 -10.85 -36.18
C THR A 63 -24.34 -11.17 -36.19
N PRO A 64 -24.92 -11.74 -37.27
CA PRO A 64 -26.33 -12.08 -37.30
C PRO A 64 -26.66 -13.18 -36.30
N VAL A 65 -27.63 -12.95 -35.41
CA VAL A 65 -28.08 -13.92 -34.38
C VAL A 65 -28.59 -15.24 -35.01
N ALA A 66 -29.00 -15.22 -36.28
CA ALA A 66 -29.55 -16.37 -37.00
C ALA A 66 -28.49 -17.35 -37.56
N SER A 67 -27.19 -17.05 -37.49
CA SER A 67 -26.16 -17.83 -38.20
C SER A 67 -25.36 -18.83 -37.35
N SER A 68 -25.63 -18.98 -36.05
CA SER A 68 -24.84 -19.85 -35.15
C SER A 68 -25.70 -20.77 -34.29
N SER A 69 -25.22 -22.00 -34.08
CA SER A 69 -25.89 -22.97 -33.20
C SER A 69 -25.69 -22.60 -31.72
N LEU A 70 -26.54 -23.09 -30.82
CA LEU A 70 -26.40 -22.87 -29.37
C LEU A 70 -24.99 -23.24 -28.83
N PRO A 71 -24.37 -24.38 -29.21
CA PRO A 71 -22.99 -24.69 -28.83
C PRO A 71 -21.95 -23.65 -29.28
N ASP A 72 -22.09 -23.12 -30.50
CA ASP A 72 -21.15 -22.13 -31.04
C ASP A 72 -21.23 -20.81 -30.27
N GLN A 73 -22.45 -20.37 -29.94
CA GLN A 73 -22.68 -19.17 -29.12
C GLN A 73 -22.08 -19.30 -27.72
N VAL A 74 -22.21 -20.48 -27.09
CA VAL A 74 -21.62 -20.73 -25.77
C VAL A 74 -20.09 -20.71 -25.84
N SER A 75 -19.50 -21.31 -26.87
CA SER A 75 -18.04 -21.29 -27.09
C SER A 75 -17.51 -19.86 -27.34
N GLU A 76 -18.23 -19.08 -28.14
CA GLU A 76 -17.91 -17.67 -28.40
C GLU A 76 -18.00 -16.81 -27.13
N LEU A 77 -19.01 -17.02 -26.30
CA LEU A 77 -19.15 -16.35 -25.00
C LEU A 77 -17.99 -16.70 -24.06
N GLN A 78 -17.59 -17.97 -23.99
CA GLN A 78 -16.47 -18.41 -23.16
C GLN A 78 -15.14 -17.78 -23.61
N THR A 79 -14.86 -17.83 -24.92
CA THR A 79 -13.62 -17.26 -25.48
C THR A 79 -13.57 -15.74 -25.31
N THR A 80 -14.68 -15.05 -25.56
CA THR A 80 -14.82 -13.60 -25.35
C THR A 80 -14.65 -13.22 -23.88
N GLY A 81 -15.27 -14.00 -22.97
CA GLY A 81 -15.15 -13.80 -21.53
C GLY A 81 -13.71 -13.97 -21.05
N LEU A 82 -13.02 -15.02 -21.52
CA LEU A 82 -11.62 -15.27 -21.17
C LEU A 82 -10.70 -14.17 -21.72
N GLN A 83 -10.88 -13.75 -22.97
CA GLN A 83 -10.11 -12.65 -23.56
C GLN A 83 -10.32 -11.33 -22.80
N SER A 84 -11.56 -11.05 -22.39
CA SER A 84 -11.87 -9.88 -21.58
C SER A 84 -11.18 -9.93 -20.22
N LEU A 85 -11.17 -11.09 -19.55
CA LEU A 85 -10.43 -11.28 -18.31
C LEU A 85 -8.92 -11.08 -18.49
N VAL A 86 -8.36 -11.63 -19.55
CA VAL A 86 -6.93 -11.48 -19.89
C VAL A 86 -6.58 -10.02 -20.20
N SER A 87 -7.46 -9.28 -20.87
CA SER A 87 -7.25 -7.86 -21.16
C SER A 87 -7.26 -6.98 -19.90
N ALA A 88 -8.01 -7.37 -18.86
CA ALA A 88 -8.05 -6.68 -17.57
C ALA A 88 -6.90 -7.11 -16.62
N LEU A 89 -6.27 -8.25 -16.87
CA LEU A 89 -5.22 -8.82 -16.02
C LEU A 89 -4.06 -7.84 -15.72
N PRO A 90 -3.54 -7.03 -16.68
CA PRO A 90 -2.47 -6.08 -16.40
C PRO A 90 -2.84 -5.03 -15.35
N ILE A 91 -4.11 -4.59 -15.32
CA ILE A 91 -4.61 -3.63 -14.33
C ILE A 91 -4.57 -4.26 -12.94
N PHE A 92 -5.12 -5.47 -12.79
CA PHE A 92 -5.10 -6.19 -11.52
C PHE A 92 -3.68 -6.55 -11.07
N ALA A 93 -2.80 -6.94 -12.00
CA ALA A 93 -1.41 -7.22 -11.71
C ALA A 93 -0.68 -5.97 -11.19
N MET A 94 -0.86 -4.82 -11.86
CA MET A 94 -0.28 -3.55 -11.41
C MET A 94 -0.81 -3.15 -10.03
N LEU A 95 -2.12 -3.29 -9.78
CA LEU A 95 -2.72 -3.04 -8.47
C LEU A 95 -2.16 -3.94 -7.37
N GLY A 96 -1.99 -5.23 -7.67
CA GLY A 96 -1.36 -6.20 -6.78
C GLY A 96 0.08 -5.79 -6.44
N VAL A 97 0.87 -5.40 -7.45
CA VAL A 97 2.23 -4.90 -7.25
C VAL A 97 2.24 -3.64 -6.39
N VAL A 98 1.39 -2.65 -6.67
CA VAL A 98 1.30 -1.41 -5.87
C VAL A 98 0.91 -1.71 -4.41
N ALA A 99 -0.06 -2.61 -4.19
CA ALA A 99 -0.49 -3.01 -2.86
C ALA A 99 0.64 -3.71 -2.07
N VAL A 100 1.39 -4.61 -2.72
CA VAL A 100 2.55 -5.26 -2.10
C VAL A 100 3.65 -4.24 -1.81
N MET A 101 3.97 -3.36 -2.76
CA MET A 101 5.00 -2.34 -2.61
C MET A 101 4.69 -1.36 -1.47
N VAL A 102 3.44 -0.89 -1.35
CA VAL A 102 3.09 0.00 -0.24
C VAL A 102 3.22 -0.70 1.10
N GLN A 103 2.90 -2.00 1.16
CA GLN A 103 3.01 -2.77 2.38
C GLN A 103 4.48 -3.06 2.77
N LEU A 104 5.33 -3.32 1.77
CA LEU A 104 6.77 -3.50 1.94
C LEU A 104 7.48 -2.20 2.33
N THR A 105 7.09 -1.05 1.78
CA THR A 105 7.68 0.24 2.15
C THR A 105 7.36 0.65 3.59
N GLN A 106 6.16 0.34 4.09
CA GLN A 106 5.78 0.67 5.46
C GLN A 106 6.44 -0.24 6.51
N MET A 107 6.60 -1.53 6.21
CA MET A 107 7.10 -2.50 7.18
C MET A 107 8.54 -2.96 6.98
N GLY A 108 9.03 -2.93 5.75
CA GLY A 108 10.10 -3.80 5.31
C GLY A 108 9.62 -5.23 5.02
N PHE A 109 10.52 -6.06 4.51
CA PHE A 109 10.28 -7.47 4.33
C PHE A 109 10.41 -8.21 5.67
N LEU A 110 9.30 -8.71 6.21
CA LEU A 110 9.23 -9.40 7.50
C LEU A 110 8.66 -10.82 7.30
N TRP A 111 9.49 -11.83 7.52
CA TRP A 111 9.08 -13.23 7.47
C TRP A 111 8.86 -13.78 8.89
N LEU A 112 7.59 -13.86 9.33
CA LEU A 112 7.21 -14.35 10.67
C LEU A 112 6.30 -15.59 10.60
N PRO A 113 6.81 -16.77 10.25
CA PRO A 113 6.01 -17.99 10.14
C PRO A 113 5.33 -18.37 11.46
N HIS A 114 5.93 -18.03 12.61
CA HIS A 114 5.35 -18.30 13.94
C HIS A 114 4.09 -17.49 14.27
N LYS A 115 3.81 -16.40 13.52
CA LYS A 115 2.56 -15.64 13.65
C LYS A 115 1.41 -16.16 12.78
N ALA A 116 1.65 -17.19 11.96
CA ALA A 116 0.62 -17.83 11.15
C ALA A 116 -0.24 -18.82 11.94
N SER A 117 0.12 -19.11 13.19
CA SER A 117 -0.67 -19.98 14.07
C SER A 117 -1.99 -19.30 14.48
N PRO A 118 -3.11 -20.04 14.54
CA PRO A 118 -4.38 -19.51 15.00
C PRO A 118 -4.29 -19.17 16.50
N ASP A 119 -4.42 -17.88 16.81
CA ASP A 119 -4.41 -17.35 18.18
C ASP A 119 -5.85 -17.14 18.66
N PHE A 120 -6.40 -18.14 19.37
CA PHE A 120 -7.78 -18.11 19.87
C PHE A 120 -8.03 -17.00 20.91
N ALA A 121 -6.99 -16.47 21.55
CA ALA A 121 -7.14 -15.34 22.46
C ALA A 121 -7.59 -14.05 21.74
N ARG A 122 -7.33 -13.94 20.42
CA ARG A 122 -7.75 -12.80 19.58
C ARG A 122 -9.21 -12.86 19.13
N LEU A 123 -9.89 -13.99 19.36
CA LEU A 123 -11.28 -14.22 18.99
C LEU A 123 -12.28 -13.83 20.09
N ASN A 124 -11.83 -13.40 21.28
CA ASN A 124 -12.74 -13.01 22.35
C ASN A 124 -13.58 -11.77 21.95
N PRO A 125 -14.91 -11.89 21.76
CA PRO A 125 -15.75 -10.78 21.32
C PRO A 125 -15.94 -9.72 22.41
N ALA A 126 -15.88 -10.11 23.69
CA ALA A 126 -16.10 -9.20 24.82
C ALA A 126 -15.03 -8.10 24.89
N SER A 127 -13.77 -8.45 24.65
CA SER A 127 -12.65 -7.48 24.65
C SER A 127 -12.72 -6.50 23.47
N ARG A 128 -13.32 -6.89 22.33
CA ARG A 128 -13.58 -5.99 21.21
C ARG A 128 -14.70 -5.00 21.52
N ILE A 129 -15.80 -5.47 22.12
CA ILE A 129 -16.93 -4.61 22.48
C ILE A 129 -16.49 -3.56 23.51
N GLN A 130 -15.74 -3.96 24.55
CA GLN A 130 -15.24 -3.02 25.55
C GLN A 130 -14.33 -1.95 24.94
N ARG A 131 -13.57 -2.29 23.89
CA ARG A 131 -12.72 -1.34 23.17
C ARG A 131 -13.51 -0.28 22.39
N LEU A 132 -14.71 -0.61 21.91
CA LEU A 132 -15.60 0.35 21.24
C LEU A 132 -16.04 1.48 22.16
N PHE A 133 -16.17 1.21 23.47
CA PHE A 133 -16.55 2.23 24.47
C PHE A 133 -15.35 2.94 25.11
N SER A 134 -14.11 2.70 24.61
CA SER A 134 -12.94 3.38 25.14
C SER A 134 -12.82 4.82 24.62
N PRO A 135 -12.33 5.79 25.41
CA PRO A 135 -12.11 7.17 24.96
C PRO A 135 -11.15 7.26 23.77
N THR A 136 -10.22 6.31 23.67
CA THR A 136 -9.32 6.16 22.52
C THR A 136 -10.07 5.86 21.22
N HIS A 137 -11.17 5.10 21.28
CA HIS A 137 -11.98 4.81 20.10
C HIS A 137 -12.75 6.06 19.65
N TRP A 138 -13.38 6.78 20.57
CA TRP A 138 -14.08 8.03 20.25
C TRP A 138 -13.17 9.10 19.65
N ALA A 139 -11.95 9.25 20.17
CA ALA A 139 -10.95 10.13 19.57
C ALA A 139 -10.58 9.72 18.14
N SER A 140 -10.45 8.41 17.88
CA SER A 140 -10.20 7.91 16.52
C SER A 140 -11.38 8.11 15.57
N LEU A 141 -12.62 7.99 16.06
CA LEU A 141 -13.83 8.25 15.28
C LEU A 141 -13.94 9.73 14.90
N LEU A 142 -13.68 10.65 15.83
CA LEU A 142 -13.65 12.08 15.53
C LEU A 142 -12.65 12.42 14.43
N LEU A 143 -11.45 11.83 14.48
CA LEU A 143 -10.42 12.06 13.47
C LEU A 143 -10.83 11.50 12.09
N GLN A 144 -11.48 10.33 12.06
CA GLN A 144 -12.04 9.76 10.83
C GLN A 144 -13.18 10.62 10.27
N SER A 145 -14.07 11.14 11.12
CA SER A 145 -15.14 12.04 10.71
C SER A 145 -14.60 13.35 10.13
N LEU A 146 -13.56 13.93 10.74
CA LEU A 146 -12.90 15.13 10.21
C LEU A 146 -12.31 14.87 8.81
N LYS A 147 -11.70 13.70 8.61
CA LYS A 147 -11.18 13.28 7.31
C LYS A 147 -12.30 13.16 6.27
N VAL A 148 -13.43 12.54 6.62
CA VAL A 148 -14.59 12.44 5.71
C VAL A 148 -15.11 13.84 5.36
N ALA A 149 -15.25 14.72 6.34
CA ALA A 149 -15.68 16.11 6.10
C ALA A 149 -14.71 16.85 5.16
N ALA A 150 -13.40 16.67 5.33
CA ALA A 150 -12.39 17.24 4.44
C ALA A 150 -12.51 16.69 3.01
N LEU A 151 -12.75 15.38 2.85
CA LEU A 151 -12.93 14.75 1.54
C LEU A 151 -14.20 15.24 0.84
N VAL A 152 -15.32 15.37 1.56
CA VAL A 152 -16.58 15.93 1.04
C VAL A 152 -16.38 17.38 0.61
N THR A 153 -15.70 18.17 1.43
CA THR A 153 -15.40 19.58 1.13
C THR A 153 -14.52 19.71 -0.12
N ALA A 154 -13.45 18.93 -0.21
CA ALA A 154 -12.59 18.91 -1.39
C ALA A 154 -13.35 18.47 -2.65
N SER A 155 -14.17 17.41 -2.53
CA SER A 155 -15.02 16.92 -3.62
C SER A 155 -15.96 18.01 -4.13
N PHE A 156 -16.58 18.75 -3.23
CA PHE A 156 -17.47 19.87 -3.57
C PHE A 156 -16.73 20.96 -4.34
N PHE A 157 -15.54 21.38 -3.89
CA PHE A 157 -14.76 22.42 -4.58
C PHE A 157 -14.27 21.96 -5.95
N VAL A 158 -13.76 20.73 -6.07
CA VAL A 158 -13.32 20.18 -7.36
C VAL A 158 -14.51 20.08 -8.31
N MET A 159 -15.64 19.56 -7.84
CA MET A 159 -16.86 19.47 -8.65
C MET A 159 -17.32 20.85 -9.12
N LYS A 160 -17.30 21.87 -8.24
CA LYS A 160 -17.63 23.24 -8.60
C LYS A 160 -16.72 23.79 -9.71
N GLN A 161 -15.43 23.44 -9.70
CA GLN A 161 -14.48 23.83 -10.75
C GLN A 161 -14.72 23.09 -12.07
N LEU A 162 -15.16 21.83 -12.01
CA LEU A 162 -15.45 21.02 -13.20
C LEU A 162 -16.84 21.30 -13.79
N LEU A 163 -17.75 21.89 -13.02
CA LEU A 163 -19.14 22.14 -13.41
C LEU A 163 -19.27 22.91 -14.74
N PRO A 164 -18.52 24.00 -15.02
CA PRO A 164 -18.61 24.67 -16.32
C PRO A 164 -18.22 23.76 -17.48
N GLN A 165 -17.24 22.88 -17.28
CA GLN A 165 -16.80 21.93 -18.31
C GLN A 165 -17.84 20.84 -18.53
N LEU A 166 -18.50 20.38 -17.46
CA LEU A 166 -19.65 19.47 -17.53
C LEU A 166 -20.82 20.07 -18.31
N LEU A 167 -21.12 21.35 -18.10
CA LEU A 167 -22.19 22.03 -18.85
C LEU A 167 -21.87 22.17 -20.35
N GLN A 168 -20.59 22.19 -20.73
CA GLN A 168 -20.15 22.22 -22.12
C GLN A 168 -20.19 20.85 -22.82
N LEU A 169 -20.42 19.74 -22.10
CA LEU A 169 -20.53 18.42 -22.73
C LEU A 169 -21.71 18.33 -23.68
N SER A 170 -22.81 19.04 -23.42
CA SER A 170 -23.99 19.07 -24.31
C SER A 170 -23.69 19.65 -25.69
N ALA A 171 -22.65 20.48 -25.81
CA ALA A 171 -22.18 21.08 -27.05
C ALA A 171 -20.95 20.38 -27.64
N THR A 172 -20.50 19.27 -27.04
CA THR A 172 -19.34 18.51 -27.52
C THR A 172 -19.77 17.53 -28.60
N ALA A 173 -19.01 17.46 -29.71
CA ALA A 173 -19.28 16.50 -30.78
C ALA A 173 -19.20 15.05 -30.27
N PRO A 174 -20.03 14.12 -30.79
CA PRO A 174 -20.12 12.75 -30.29
C PRO A 174 -18.77 12.03 -30.26
N GLU A 175 -17.91 12.23 -31.25
CA GLU A 175 -16.60 11.58 -31.31
C GLU A 175 -15.65 11.95 -30.14
N PHE A 176 -15.79 13.14 -29.55
CA PHE A 176 -14.94 13.60 -28.46
C PHE A 176 -15.57 13.42 -27.08
N LEU A 177 -16.88 13.17 -27.02
CA LEU A 177 -17.65 13.17 -25.77
C LEU A 177 -17.04 12.23 -24.72
N LEU A 178 -16.71 11.00 -25.13
CA LEU A 178 -16.17 10.01 -24.22
C LEU A 178 -14.79 10.41 -23.68
N SER A 179 -13.90 10.93 -24.54
CA SER A 179 -12.57 11.39 -24.13
C SER A 179 -12.64 12.56 -23.15
N LYS A 180 -13.58 13.50 -23.37
CA LYS A 180 -13.85 14.62 -22.46
C LYS A 180 -14.38 14.14 -21.11
N VAL A 181 -15.36 13.24 -21.10
CA VAL A 181 -15.90 12.65 -19.87
C VAL A 181 -14.81 11.93 -19.09
N ALA A 182 -14.02 11.09 -19.76
CA ALA A 182 -12.90 10.37 -19.15
C ALA A 182 -11.87 11.33 -18.54
N GLY A 183 -11.52 12.42 -19.25
CA GLY A 183 -10.62 13.45 -18.75
C GLY A 183 -11.15 14.15 -17.48
N LEU A 184 -12.44 14.50 -17.45
CA LEU A 184 -13.08 15.10 -16.27
C LEU A 184 -13.10 14.14 -15.08
N LEU A 185 -13.42 12.86 -15.31
CA LEU A 185 -13.41 11.83 -14.28
C LEU A 185 -12.00 11.59 -13.73
N LEU A 186 -10.99 11.55 -14.60
CA LEU A 186 -9.60 11.42 -14.19
C LEU A 186 -9.14 12.64 -13.40
N GLN A 187 -9.46 13.86 -13.84
CA GLN A 187 -9.12 15.08 -13.10
C GLN A 187 -9.76 15.10 -11.71
N PHE A 188 -11.04 14.71 -11.61
CA PHE A 188 -11.73 14.58 -10.33
C PHE A 188 -11.09 13.52 -9.43
N ALA A 189 -10.86 12.31 -9.97
CA ALA A 189 -10.27 11.20 -9.26
C ALA A 189 -8.85 11.53 -8.76
N THR A 190 -8.00 12.10 -9.61
CA THR A 190 -6.64 12.51 -9.23
C THR A 190 -6.64 13.58 -8.14
N ALA A 191 -7.57 14.56 -8.20
CA ALA A 191 -7.69 15.57 -7.15
C ALA A 191 -8.07 14.95 -5.79
N LEU A 192 -9.02 14.00 -5.76
CA LEU A 192 -9.35 13.26 -4.54
C LEU A 192 -8.21 12.37 -4.06
N GLY A 193 -7.51 11.73 -5.00
CA GLY A 193 -6.32 10.92 -4.70
C GLY A 193 -5.22 11.73 -4.03
N ALA A 194 -5.01 12.98 -4.46
CA ALA A 194 -4.06 13.89 -3.83
C ALA A 194 -4.46 14.24 -2.38
N VAL A 195 -5.76 14.51 -2.14
CA VAL A 195 -6.27 14.75 -0.79
C VAL A 195 -6.10 13.52 0.10
N LEU A 196 -6.47 12.34 -0.40
CA LEU A 196 -6.27 11.07 0.32
C LEU A 196 -4.80 10.83 0.63
N LEU A 197 -3.89 11.14 -0.30
CA LEU A 197 -2.46 11.00 -0.09
C LEU A 197 -1.94 11.92 1.02
N VAL A 198 -2.36 13.18 1.05
CA VAL A 198 -1.99 14.12 2.13
C VAL A 198 -2.44 13.57 3.49
N PHE A 199 -3.70 13.13 3.61
CA PHE A 199 -4.20 12.53 4.85
C PHE A 199 -3.49 11.23 5.21
N GLY A 200 -3.19 10.38 4.23
CA GLY A 200 -2.45 9.13 4.42
C GLY A 200 -1.03 9.37 4.92
N VAL A 201 -0.33 10.38 4.39
CA VAL A 201 1.01 10.76 4.85
C VAL A 201 0.97 11.30 6.28
N ILE A 202 -0.02 12.13 6.61
CA ILE A 202 -0.21 12.64 7.98
C ILE A 202 -0.48 11.47 8.95
N ASP A 203 -1.39 10.57 8.61
CA ASP A 203 -1.71 9.39 9.42
C ASP A 203 -0.47 8.50 9.63
N TYR A 204 0.30 8.23 8.57
CA TYR A 204 1.56 7.49 8.67
C TYR A 204 2.58 8.19 9.57
N ALA A 205 2.73 9.51 9.47
CA ALA A 205 3.62 10.27 10.34
C ALA A 205 3.20 10.17 11.82
N LEU A 206 1.91 10.32 12.12
CA LEU A 206 1.37 10.18 13.47
C LEU A 206 1.59 8.76 14.03
N GLN A 207 1.37 7.74 13.21
CA GLN A 207 1.59 6.35 13.62
C GLN A 207 3.06 6.01 13.79
N LYS A 208 3.95 6.57 12.98
CA LYS A 208 5.40 6.45 13.15
C LYS A 208 5.86 7.10 14.46
N LEU A 209 5.35 8.30 14.77
CA LEU A 209 5.63 8.98 16.03
C LEU A 209 5.10 8.17 17.23
N LYS A 210 3.89 7.61 17.12
CA LYS A 210 3.32 6.75 18.15
C LYS A 210 4.15 5.48 18.35
N PHE A 211 4.54 4.82 17.27
CA PHE A 211 5.40 3.63 17.32
C PHE A 211 6.73 3.93 18.01
N GLU A 212 7.34 5.07 17.70
CA GLU A 212 8.60 5.49 18.31
C GLU A 212 8.44 5.79 19.81
N ARG A 213 7.32 6.42 20.19
CA ARG A 213 6.95 6.65 21.60
C ARG A 213 6.72 5.36 22.37
N ASP A 214 6.02 4.40 21.76
CA ASP A 214 5.76 3.09 22.37
C ASP A 214 7.06 2.27 22.59
N LEU A 215 8.14 2.61 21.87
CA LEU A 215 9.45 1.99 22.01
C LEU A 215 10.40 2.71 22.99
N GLN A 216 10.01 3.87 23.55
CA GLN A 216 10.84 4.61 24.49
C GLN A 216 11.32 3.75 25.67
N MET A 217 12.52 4.06 26.14
CA MET A 217 13.23 3.31 27.17
C MET A 217 13.35 4.12 28.45
N SER A 218 13.38 3.42 29.59
CA SER A 218 13.81 4.02 30.85
C SER A 218 15.34 4.11 30.93
N PRO A 219 15.90 4.96 31.82
CA PRO A 219 17.35 5.02 32.02
C PRO A 219 17.96 3.65 32.39
N GLU A 220 17.21 2.83 33.14
CA GLU A 220 17.62 1.47 33.52
C GLU A 220 17.62 0.53 32.31
N GLU A 221 16.52 0.49 31.55
CA GLU A 221 16.41 -0.31 30.32
C GLU A 221 17.52 0.05 29.31
N LEU A 222 17.84 1.35 29.17
CA LEU A 222 18.89 1.81 28.28
C LEU A 222 20.28 1.33 28.73
N ARG A 223 20.59 1.38 30.04
CA ARG A 223 21.86 0.88 30.58
C ARG A 223 22.01 -0.61 30.38
N GLU A 224 20.95 -1.38 30.62
CA GLU A 224 20.94 -2.83 30.36
C GLU A 224 21.13 -3.15 28.89
N GLU A 225 20.49 -2.39 27.99
CA GLU A 225 20.64 -2.57 26.55
C GLU A 225 22.06 -2.26 26.08
N ILE A 226 22.69 -1.19 26.59
CA ILE A 226 24.10 -0.87 26.29
C ILE A 226 25.03 -1.98 26.79
N ARG A 227 24.82 -2.49 28.01
CA ARG A 227 25.60 -3.61 28.56
C ARG A 227 25.46 -4.86 27.72
N ALA A 228 24.24 -5.20 27.30
CA ALA A 228 23.99 -6.36 26.44
C ALA A 228 24.69 -6.22 25.08
N ILE A 229 24.65 -5.05 24.46
CA ILE A 229 25.36 -4.77 23.19
C ILE A 229 26.88 -4.93 23.37
N GLN A 230 27.45 -4.40 24.46
CA GLN A 230 28.89 -4.51 24.74
C GLN A 230 29.32 -5.97 24.95
N ASN A 231 28.52 -6.74 25.68
CA ASN A 231 28.76 -8.17 25.90
C ASN A 231 28.72 -8.95 24.58
N ASP A 232 27.72 -8.72 23.71
CA ASP A 232 27.63 -9.37 22.41
C ASP A 232 28.86 -9.08 21.51
N VAL A 233 29.31 -7.83 21.47
CA VAL A 233 30.52 -7.44 20.71
C VAL A 233 31.77 -8.12 21.27
N SER A 234 31.90 -8.20 22.60
CA SER A 234 33.03 -8.88 23.24
C SER A 234 33.06 -10.38 22.94
N LEU A 235 31.91 -11.03 22.95
CA LEU A 235 31.75 -12.44 22.61
C LEU A 235 32.04 -12.68 21.12
N ALA A 236 31.56 -11.80 20.24
CA ALA A 236 31.84 -11.86 18.81
C ALA A 236 33.34 -11.67 18.51
N ARG A 237 34.02 -10.73 19.19
CA ARG A 237 35.47 -10.53 19.07
C ARG A 237 36.24 -11.77 19.55
N ARG A 238 35.84 -12.39 20.66
CA ARG A 238 36.44 -13.64 21.16
C ARG A 238 36.27 -14.79 20.18
N ARG A 239 35.09 -14.97 19.59
CA ARG A 239 34.87 -15.98 18.54
C ARG A 239 35.79 -15.77 17.35
N ARG A 240 35.93 -14.53 16.85
CA ARG A 240 36.84 -14.21 15.73
C ARG A 240 38.30 -14.57 16.02
N LEU A 241 38.77 -14.31 17.25
CA LEU A 241 40.13 -14.68 17.66
C LEU A 241 40.31 -16.21 17.80
N GLN A 242 39.26 -16.94 18.14
CA GLN A 242 39.28 -18.41 18.23
C GLN A 242 39.14 -19.10 16.87
N THR A 243 38.48 -18.49 15.88
CA THR A 243 38.26 -19.11 14.54
C THR A 243 39.41 -18.85 13.55
N GLY A 244 40.41 -18.04 13.90
CA GLY A 244 41.72 -18.02 13.22
C GLY A 244 41.73 -17.73 11.70
N TYR A 245 40.75 -17.02 11.14
CA TYR A 245 40.76 -16.63 9.73
C TYR A 245 41.37 -15.22 9.56
N PRO A 246 42.60 -15.08 9.03
CA PRO A 246 43.09 -13.79 8.58
C PRO A 246 42.30 -13.34 7.34
N ALA A 247 42.03 -12.04 7.25
CA ALA A 247 41.48 -11.44 6.05
C ALA A 247 42.42 -11.74 4.88
N ALA A 248 41.86 -12.20 3.76
CA ALA A 248 42.60 -12.46 2.54
C ALA A 248 43.35 -11.18 2.11
N GLU A 249 44.68 -11.18 2.27
CA GLU A 249 45.59 -10.45 1.40
C GLU A 249 45.41 -11.04 0.00
N THR A 250 44.63 -10.35 -0.82
CA THR A 250 44.68 -10.53 -2.27
C THR A 250 45.56 -9.42 -2.83
N ASP A 251 46.84 -9.75 -2.86
CA ASP A 251 47.67 -9.68 -4.06
C ASP A 251 47.90 -8.29 -4.69
N GLN A 252 48.84 -7.56 -4.09
CA GLN A 252 49.72 -6.64 -4.82
C GLN A 252 51.17 -7.16 -4.72
N ALA A 253 51.48 -8.28 -5.37
CA ALA A 253 52.87 -8.66 -5.62
C ALA A 253 52.95 -9.64 -6.81
N GLY A 254 52.74 -9.13 -8.02
CA GLY A 254 52.93 -9.86 -9.27
C GLY A 254 53.58 -8.99 -10.33
N GLU A 255 54.73 -8.40 -9.99
CA GLU A 255 55.65 -7.79 -10.95
C GLU A 255 56.53 -8.88 -11.55
N GLY A 256 56.53 -9.00 -12.89
CA GLY A 256 57.65 -9.53 -13.68
C GLY A 256 57.75 -11.04 -13.90
N ALA A 257 57.29 -11.52 -15.07
CA ALA A 257 58.06 -12.44 -15.93
C ALA A 257 57.31 -12.72 -17.25
N ASN A 258 57.97 -12.33 -18.36
CA ASN A 258 57.69 -12.60 -19.79
C ASN A 258 56.47 -11.94 -20.45
#